data_AF-A0A6B3QYS0-F1
#
_entry.id   AF-A0A6B3QYS0-F1
#
_cell.length_a   1.000
_cell.length_b   1.000
_cell.length_c   1.000
_cell.angle_alpha   90.00
_cell.angle_beta   90.00
_cell.angle_gamma   90.00
#
_symmetry.space_group_name_H-M   'P 1'
#
loop_
_entity.id
_entity.type
_entity.pdbx_description
1 polymer ?
#
loop_
_entity_poly.entity_id
_entity_poly.type
_entity_poly.pdbx_seq_one_letter_code
_entity_poly.pdbx_strand_id
1 'polypeptide(L)'
;MGETELLLRMGDAFFMIFHTALIVFNLFGWLYKAFLKWHLIVIALTFASWGILGIWYGFGYCPFTDWHFAILKRLGETDLPSSYIRYLLQRLFNLHIAGDVVNSLTLGCSVLALGISLYLNLFRTKKNSEH
;
A
#
# COMPACT_ATOMS: atom_id res chain seq x y z
N MET A 1 31.56 6.99 8.18
CA MET A 1 30.17 6.58 7.87
C MET A 1 30.12 5.08 8.06
N GLY A 2 29.44 4.61 9.11
CA GLY A 2 29.44 3.19 9.47
C GLY A 2 28.58 2.35 8.53
N GLU A 3 29.00 1.13 8.24
CA GLU A 3 28.28 0.16 7.39
C GLU A 3 26.81 -0.02 7.82
N THR A 4 26.54 0.10 9.12
CA THR A 4 25.21 0.02 9.71
C THR A 4 24.27 1.13 9.25
N GLU A 5 24.78 2.35 9.02
CA GLU A 5 23.95 3.46 8.58
C GLU A 5 23.61 3.37 7.10
N LEU A 6 24.55 2.85 6.28
CA LEU A 6 24.27 2.56 4.87
C LEU A 6 23.14 1.53 4.74
N LEU A 7 23.19 0.45 5.52
CA LEU A 7 22.15 -0.58 5.53
C LEU A 7 20.78 -0.02 5.95
N LEU A 8 20.74 0.84 6.96
CA LEU A 8 19.49 1.48 7.39
C LEU A 8 18.92 2.40 6.31
N ARG A 9 19.75 3.20 5.63
CA ARG A 9 19.31 4.08 4.54
C ARG A 9 18.84 3.28 3.31
N MET A 10 19.51 2.18 3.00
CA MET A 10 19.05 1.25 1.95
C MET A 10 17.70 0.64 2.31
N GLY A 11 17.50 0.27 3.58
CA GLY A 11 16.21 -0.20 4.10
C GLY A 11 15.12 0.84 3.93
N ASP A 12 15.37 2.09 4.33
CA ASP A 12 14.43 3.22 4.15
C ASP A 12 14.00 3.37 2.69
N ALA A 13 14.97 3.43 1.76
CA ALA A 13 14.70 3.56 0.34
C ALA A 13 13.92 2.36 -0.22
N PHE A 14 14.30 1.14 0.17
CA PHE A 14 13.61 -0.08 -0.26
C PHE A 14 12.15 -0.08 0.19
N PHE A 15 11.87 0.17 1.48
CA PHE A 15 10.50 0.18 1.99
C PHE A 15 9.66 1.31 1.39
N MET A 16 10.25 2.48 1.15
CA MET A 16 9.60 3.60 0.48
C MET A 16 9.19 3.25 -0.96
N ILE A 17 10.13 2.72 -1.75
CA ILE A 17 9.88 2.32 -3.14
C ILE A 17 8.88 1.17 -3.19
N PHE A 18 9.07 0.15 -2.35
CA PHE A 18 8.22 -1.02 -2.31
C PHE A 18 6.77 -0.66 -1.95
N HIS A 19 6.53 0.13 -0.89
CA HIS A 19 5.18 0.56 -0.55
C HIS A 19 4.55 1.42 -1.63
N THR A 20 5.30 2.39 -2.17
CA THR A 20 4.78 3.27 -3.22
C THR A 20 4.40 2.46 -4.45
N ALA A 21 5.25 1.51 -4.85
CA ALA A 21 4.96 0.58 -5.93
C ALA A 21 3.72 -0.28 -5.63
N LEU A 22 3.55 -0.76 -4.39
CA LEU A 22 2.39 -1.54 -3.97
C LEU A 22 1.08 -0.72 -4.05
N ILE A 23 1.12 0.56 -3.64
CA ILE A 23 -0.01 1.48 -3.77
C ILE A 23 -0.36 1.72 -5.25
N VAL A 24 0.63 2.08 -6.07
CA VAL A 24 0.45 2.29 -7.51
C VAL A 24 -0.06 1.02 -8.19
N PHE A 25 0.47 -0.16 -7.81
CA PHE A 25 0.03 -1.43 -8.35
C PHE A 25 -1.41 -1.75 -7.92
N ASN A 26 -1.83 -1.48 -6.69
CA ASN A 26 -3.22 -1.63 -6.30
C ASN A 26 -4.15 -0.68 -7.07
N LEU A 27 -3.71 0.56 -7.34
CA LEU A 27 -4.49 1.57 -8.06
C LEU A 27 -4.57 1.36 -9.57
N PHE A 28 -3.52 0.85 -10.22
CA PHE A 28 -3.42 0.74 -11.67
C PHE A 28 -3.23 -0.69 -12.19
N GLY A 29 -2.99 -1.67 -11.32
CA GLY A 29 -2.73 -3.07 -11.70
C GLY A 29 -3.89 -3.74 -12.41
N TRP A 30 -5.12 -3.25 -12.22
CA TRP A 30 -6.31 -3.70 -12.95
C TRP A 30 -6.32 -3.28 -14.42
N LEU A 31 -5.51 -2.28 -14.82
CA LEU A 31 -5.46 -1.78 -16.20
C LEU A 31 -4.84 -2.79 -17.16
N TYR A 32 -3.95 -3.66 -16.68
CA TYR A 32 -3.24 -4.64 -17.49
C TYR A 32 -3.77 -6.07 -17.29
N LYS A 33 -4.17 -6.69 -18.41
CA LYS A 33 -4.79 -8.03 -18.45
C LYS A 33 -3.91 -9.14 -17.87
N ALA A 34 -2.60 -9.09 -18.07
CA ALA A 34 -1.66 -10.07 -17.53
C ALA A 34 -1.50 -9.95 -16.01
N PHE A 35 -1.71 -8.76 -15.45
CA PHE A 35 -1.55 -8.49 -14.02
C PHE A 35 -2.84 -8.62 -13.23
N LEU A 36 -4.01 -8.84 -13.83
CA LEU A 36 -5.28 -8.97 -13.10
C LEU A 36 -5.27 -10.04 -11.99
N LYS A 37 -4.68 -11.22 -12.25
CA LYS A 37 -4.57 -12.28 -11.23
C LYS A 37 -3.64 -11.87 -10.09
N TRP A 38 -2.51 -11.25 -10.42
CA TRP A 38 -1.55 -10.74 -9.43
C TRP A 38 -2.13 -9.58 -8.63
N HIS A 39 -2.83 -8.66 -9.29
CA HIS A 39 -3.58 -7.56 -8.69
C HIS A 39 -4.59 -8.09 -7.68
N LEU A 40 -5.37 -9.11 -8.03
CA LEU A 40 -6.30 -9.78 -7.12
C LEU A 40 -5.61 -10.34 -5.87
N ILE A 41 -4.46 -10.99 -6.02
CA ILE A 41 -3.70 -11.53 -4.88
C ILE A 41 -3.18 -10.39 -4.00
N VAL A 42 -2.59 -9.35 -4.60
CA VAL A 42 -2.01 -8.20 -3.87
C VAL A 42 -3.08 -7.41 -3.14
N ILE A 43 -4.21 -7.12 -3.80
CA ILE A 43 -5.31 -6.39 -3.19
C ILE A 43 -5.98 -7.22 -2.10
N ALA A 44 -6.12 -8.54 -2.28
CA ALA A 44 -6.63 -9.44 -1.26
C ALA A 44 -5.71 -9.49 -0.03
N LEU A 45 -4.38 -9.57 -0.23
CA LEU A 45 -3.40 -9.48 0.85
C LEU A 45 -3.46 -8.12 1.56
N THR A 46 -3.66 -7.04 0.80
CA THR A 46 -3.82 -5.69 1.35
C THR A 46 -5.07 -5.61 2.24
N PHE A 47 -6.21 -6.10 1.74
CA PHE A 47 -7.44 -6.18 2.51
C PHE A 47 -7.34 -7.14 3.69
N ALA A 48 -6.62 -8.25 3.57
CA ALA A 48 -6.38 -9.18 4.66
C ALA A 48 -5.53 -8.52 5.76
N SER A 49 -4.48 -7.76 5.40
CA SER A 49 -3.73 -6.95 6.36
C SER A 49 -4.64 -5.94 7.05
N TRP A 50 -5.45 -5.20 6.28
CA TRP A 50 -6.33 -4.18 6.83
C TRP A 50 -7.46 -4.76 7.68
N GLY A 51 -7.98 -5.93 7.34
CA GLY A 51 -9.04 -6.61 8.08
C GLY A 51 -8.49 -7.30 9.32
N ILE A 52 -7.50 -8.19 9.17
CA ILE A 52 -6.97 -8.98 10.27
C ILE A 52 -6.17 -8.11 11.24
N LEU A 53 -5.17 -7.39 10.72
CA LEU A 53 -4.30 -6.56 11.57
C LEU A 53 -4.95 -5.23 11.89
N GLY A 54 -5.79 -4.68 11.00
CA GLY A 54 -6.46 -3.41 11.30
C GLY A 54 -7.53 -3.50 12.40
N ILE A 55 -8.03 -4.70 12.74
CA ILE A 55 -8.84 -4.89 13.96
C ILE A 55 -8.03 -4.57 15.23
N TRP A 56 -6.71 -4.82 15.22
CA TRP A 56 -5.84 -4.65 16.39
C TRP A 56 -5.09 -3.32 16.37
N TYR A 57 -4.61 -2.92 15.20
CA TYR A 57 -3.69 -1.78 15.02
C TYR A 57 -4.33 -0.56 14.33
N GLY A 58 -5.59 -0.68 13.87
CA GLY A 58 -6.35 0.37 13.19
C GLY A 58 -6.57 0.11 11.70
N PHE A 59 -7.68 0.62 11.16
CA PHE A 59 -8.02 0.49 9.73
C PHE A 59 -6.86 0.94 8.85
N GLY A 60 -6.53 0.17 7.81
CA GLY A 60 -5.46 0.54 6.89
C GLY A 60 -4.05 0.11 7.29
N TYR A 61 -3.91 -0.61 8.41
CA TYR A 61 -2.61 -1.00 8.92
C TYR A 61 -1.86 -1.97 7.99
N CYS A 62 -0.57 -1.69 7.80
CA CYS A 62 0.37 -2.49 7.02
C CYS A 62 1.58 -2.85 7.90
N PRO A 63 1.91 -4.13 8.10
CA PRO A 63 3.01 -4.55 8.98
C PRO A 63 4.38 -4.06 8.49
N PHE A 64 4.52 -3.87 7.17
CA PHE A 64 5.73 -3.32 6.58
C PHE A 64 6.00 -1.87 7.02
N THR A 65 4.96 -1.10 7.36
CA THR A 65 5.09 0.26 7.90
C THR A 65 5.84 0.26 9.22
N ASP A 66 5.49 -0.66 10.12
CA ASP A 66 6.12 -0.72 11.43
C ASP A 66 7.58 -1.12 11.33
N TRP A 67 7.92 -2.03 10.42
CA TRP A 67 9.32 -2.35 10.11
C TRP A 67 10.07 -1.14 9.55
N HIS A 68 9.45 -0.39 8.64
CA HIS A 68 10.04 0.82 8.08
C HIS A 68 10.24 1.90 9.16
N PHE A 69 9.25 2.11 10.03
CA PHE A 69 9.35 3.05 11.14
C PHE A 69 10.39 2.63 12.18
N ALA A 70 10.58 1.33 12.41
CA ALA A 70 11.66 0.83 13.25
C ALA A 70 13.04 1.17 12.68
N ILE A 71 13.20 1.11 11.35
CA ILE A 71 14.43 1.53 10.65
C ILE A 71 14.63 3.05 10.76
N LEU A 72 13.57 3.84 10.53
CA LEU A 72 13.60 5.31 10.64
C LEU A 72 13.94 5.78 12.07
N LYS A 73 13.36 5.14 13.09
CA LYS A 73 13.72 5.41 14.50
C LYS A 73 15.20 5.14 14.76
N ARG A 74 15.78 4.08 14.18
CA ARG A 74 17.22 3.79 14.28
C ARG A 74 18.09 4.79 13.51
N LEU A 75 17.56 5.44 12.49
CA LEU A 75 18.18 6.57 11.78
C LEU A 75 18.06 7.91 12.54
N GLY A 76 17.34 7.94 13.66
CA GLY A 76 17.16 9.13 14.49
C GLY A 76 15.88 9.93 14.20
N GLU A 77 14.97 9.41 13.37
CA GLU A 77 13.69 10.07 13.09
C GLU A 77 12.69 9.86 14.24
N THR A 78 12.22 10.97 14.83
CA THR A 78 11.33 10.93 16.01
C THR A 78 9.92 11.46 15.75
N ASP A 79 9.70 12.26 14.70
CA ASP A 79 8.39 12.84 14.36
C ASP A 79 7.63 11.98 13.33
N LEU A 80 7.54 10.68 13.60
CA LEU A 80 6.88 9.72 12.70
C LEU A 80 5.36 9.75 12.94
N PRO A 81 4.54 10.10 11.93
CA PRO A 81 3.10 10.12 12.07
C PRO A 81 2.54 8.70 12.18
N SER A 82 1.39 8.53 12.83
CA SER A 82 0.74 7.23 13.06
C SER A 82 0.28 6.50 11.80
N SER A 83 0.26 7.16 10.63
CA SER A 83 -0.17 6.57 9.36
C SER A 83 0.92 6.70 8.30
N TYR A 84 1.24 5.59 7.62
CA TYR A 84 2.29 5.56 6.60
C TYR A 84 2.04 6.52 5.44
N ILE A 85 0.80 6.61 4.94
CA ILE A 85 0.52 7.51 3.81
C ILE A 85 0.62 8.97 4.24
N ARG A 86 0.31 9.29 5.50
CA ARG A 86 0.59 10.61 6.06
C ARG A 86 2.10 10.89 6.09
N TYR A 87 2.91 9.92 6.51
CA TYR A 87 4.37 10.01 6.41
C TYR A 87 4.83 10.25 4.97
N LEU A 88 4.28 9.49 4.01
CA LEU A 88 4.63 9.61 2.60
C LEU A 88 4.24 10.99 2.03
N LEU A 89 3.04 11.49 2.34
CA LEU A 89 2.54 12.80 1.91
C LEU A 89 3.32 13.95 2.54
N GLN A 90 3.65 13.84 3.83
CA GLN A 90 4.48 14.82 4.51
C GLN A 90 5.90 14.82 3.94
N ARG A 91 6.48 13.64 3.66
CA ARG A 91 7.84 13.53 3.12
C ARG A 91 7.96 13.93 1.64
N LEU A 92 6.97 13.61 0.80
CA LEU A 92 7.01 13.88 -0.63
C LEU A 92 6.46 15.26 -1.00
N PHE A 93 5.37 15.68 -0.36
CA PHE A 93 4.63 16.89 -0.72
C PHE A 93 4.61 17.94 0.40
N ASN A 94 5.18 17.65 1.57
CA ASN A 94 5.14 18.53 2.74
C ASN A 94 3.71 18.87 3.18
N LEU A 95 2.75 17.98 2.88
CA LEU A 95 1.31 18.16 3.15
C LEU A 95 0.90 17.50 4.47
N HIS A 96 0.22 18.27 5.33
CA HIS A 96 -0.35 17.78 6.58
C HIS A 96 -1.84 17.44 6.37
N ILE A 97 -2.11 16.24 5.89
CA ILE A 97 -3.48 15.72 5.77
C ILE A 97 -3.79 14.79 6.95
N ALA A 98 -5.01 14.90 7.49
CA ALA A 98 -5.49 14.01 8.54
C ALA A 98 -5.45 12.55 8.08
N GLY A 99 -4.91 11.67 8.92
CA GLY A 99 -4.72 10.24 8.60
C GLY A 99 -6.02 9.56 8.20
N ASP A 100 -7.14 9.93 8.83
CA ASP A 100 -8.46 9.37 8.55
C ASP A 100 -8.92 9.63 7.12
N VAL A 101 -8.72 10.85 6.60
CA VAL A 101 -9.11 11.23 5.23
C VAL A 101 -8.32 10.43 4.21
N VAL A 102 -7.02 10.32 4.42
CA VAL A 102 -6.11 9.58 3.55
C VAL A 102 -6.47 8.09 3.55
N ASN A 103 -6.78 7.55 4.72
CA ASN A 103 -7.17 6.16 4.88
C ASN A 103 -8.51 5.86 4.21
N SER A 104 -9.52 6.71 4.42
CA SER A 104 -10.83 6.59 3.75
C SER A 104 -10.72 6.70 2.23
N LEU A 105 -9.88 7.61 1.73
CA LEU A 105 -9.65 7.75 0.29
C LEU A 105 -8.96 6.50 -0.28
N THR A 106 -7.92 6.01 0.40
CA THR A 106 -7.18 4.81 -0.03
C THR A 106 -8.10 3.58 -0.02
N LEU A 107 -8.94 3.44 1.01
CA LEU A 107 -9.95 2.39 1.08
C LEU A 107 -10.97 2.51 -0.05
N GLY A 108 -11.54 3.70 -0.27
CA GLY A 108 -12.49 3.95 -1.35
C GLY A 108 -11.91 3.61 -2.72
N CYS A 109 -10.71 4.10 -3.02
CA CYS A 109 -10.01 3.79 -4.28
C CYS A 109 -9.69 2.30 -4.42
N SER A 110 -9.29 1.63 -3.33
CA SER A 110 -8.98 0.19 -3.35
C SER A 110 -10.24 -0.66 -3.56
N VAL A 111 -11.35 -0.32 -2.90
CA VAL A 111 -12.65 -0.99 -3.11
C VAL A 111 -13.13 -0.81 -4.55
N LEU A 112 -13.04 0.41 -5.08
CA LEU A 112 -13.41 0.69 -6.48
C LEU A 112 -12.54 -0.11 -7.46
N ALA A 113 -11.22 -0.12 -7.26
CA ALA A 113 -10.29 -0.88 -8.09
C ALA A 113 -10.58 -2.40 -8.03
N LEU A 114 -10.92 -2.92 -6.84
CA LEU A 114 -11.31 -4.31 -6.65
C LEU A 114 -12.62 -4.63 -7.38
N GLY A 115 -13.64 -3.76 -7.26
CA GLY A 115 -14.91 -3.90 -7.97
C GLY A 115 -14.76 -3.91 -9.49
N ILE A 116 -13.94 -2.99 -10.02
CA ILE A 116 -13.63 -2.94 -11.47
C ILE A 116 -12.87 -4.20 -11.90
N SER A 117 -11.88 -4.64 -11.12
CA SER A 117 -11.11 -5.85 -11.41
C SER A 117 -11.99 -7.11 -11.43
N LEU A 118 -12.89 -7.26 -10.45
CA LEU A 118 -13.88 -8.35 -10.42
C LEU A 118 -14.85 -8.27 -11.60
N TYR A 119 -15.36 -7.09 -11.90
CA TYR A 119 -16.26 -6.87 -13.04
C TYR A 119 -15.60 -7.28 -14.36
N LEU A 120 -14.37 -6.81 -14.61
CA LEU A 120 -13.61 -7.14 -15.82
C LEU A 120 -13.24 -8.64 -15.88
N ASN A 121 -12.97 -9.28 -14.74
CA ASN A 121 -12.67 -10.71 -14.71
C ASN A 121 -13.92 -11.57 -14.97
N LEU A 122 -15.07 -11.19 -14.40
CA LEU A 122 -16.34 -11.92 -14.55
C LEU A 122 -16.98 -11.71 -15.93
N PHE A 123 -17.04 -10.46 -16.43
CA PHE A 123 -17.64 -10.19 -17.74
C PHE A 123 -16.83 -10.79 -18.89
N ARG A 124 -15.52 -10.97 -18.70
CA ARG A 124 -14.64 -11.44 -19.76
C ARG A 124 -14.56 -12.96 -19.86
N THR A 125 -14.87 -13.69 -18.78
CA THR A 125 -15.05 -15.14 -18.85
C THR A 125 -16.25 -15.52 -19.72
N LYS A 126 -17.33 -14.71 -19.67
CA LYS A 126 -18.53 -14.97 -20.49
C LYS A 126 -18.30 -14.90 -21.99
N LYS A 127 -17.39 -14.05 -22.46
CA LYS A 127 -17.13 -13.87 -23.90
C LYS A 127 -16.33 -15.04 -24.52
N ASN A 128 -15.66 -15.86 -23.72
CA ASN A 128 -14.87 -17.01 -24.22
C ASN A 128 -15.64 -18.32 -24.29
N SER A 129 -16.87 -18.36 -23.76
CA SER A 129 -17.77 -19.52 -23.81
C SER A 129 -18.81 -19.45 -24.93
N GLU A 130 -18.72 -18.45 -25.82
CA GLU A 130 -19.56 -18.28 -27.00
C GLU A 130 -18.79 -18.52 -28.32
N HIS A 131 -17.63 -19.18 -28.28
CA HIS A 131 -16.91 -19.54 -29.50
C HIS A 131 -16.61 -21.03 -29.61
#